data_AF-A0A354PGZ1-F1
#
_entry.id   AF-A0A354PGZ1-F1
#
_cell.length_a   1.000
_cell.length_b   1.000
_cell.length_c   1.000
_cell.angle_alpha   90.00
_cell.angle_beta   90.00
_cell.angle_gamma   90.00
#
_symmetry.space_group_name_H-M   'P 1'
#
loop_
_entity.id
_entity.type
_entity.pdbx_description
1 polymer ?
#
loop_
_entity_poly.entity_id
_entity_poly.type
_entity_poly.pdbx_seq_one_letter_code
_entity_poly.pdbx_strand_id
1 'polypeptide(L)'
;MPLFEIETDSHIIITWAVDEAAAREVVLDAYPYDAVVRLTKRPRDTWVISKGALGLTERMLDPCAVARECLSKSAGDKVNAIRLYRMETGSDLENARRAIESNMVMGW
;
A
#
# COMPACT_ATOMS: atom_id res chain seq x y z
N MET A 1 8.92 1.10 -27.99
CA MET A 1 10.05 1.87 -27.40
C MET A 1 10.63 1.04 -26.27
N PRO A 2 11.95 1.02 -26.02
CA PRO A 2 12.54 0.34 -24.87
C PRO A 2 12.33 1.07 -23.53
N LEU A 3 12.30 0.29 -22.44
CA LEU A 3 12.22 0.80 -21.07
C LEU A 3 13.63 0.99 -20.50
N PHE A 4 13.89 2.13 -19.85
CA PHE A 4 15.15 2.45 -19.20
C PHE A 4 14.97 2.57 -17.68
N GLU A 5 15.97 2.09 -16.95
CA GLU A 5 16.22 2.42 -15.54
C GLU A 5 17.34 3.44 -15.51
N ILE A 6 17.11 4.57 -14.85
CA ILE A 6 18.09 5.63 -14.67
C ILE A 6 18.22 5.90 -13.17
N GLU A 7 19.41 5.68 -12.64
CA GLU A 7 19.76 6.00 -11.26
C GLU A 7 20.50 7.33 -11.27
N THR A 8 19.99 8.30 -10.51
CA THR A 8 20.64 9.57 -10.23
C THR A 8 21.21 9.56 -8.81
N ASP A 9 21.82 10.67 -8.40
CA ASP A 9 22.23 10.89 -7.01
C ASP A 9 21.07 10.90 -6.00
N SER A 10 19.84 11.17 -6.47
CA SER A 10 18.65 11.38 -5.62
C SER A 10 17.47 10.45 -5.93
N HIS A 11 17.38 9.92 -7.15
CA HIS A 11 16.19 9.22 -7.64
C HIS A 11 16.51 7.97 -8.50
N ILE A 12 15.54 7.05 -8.57
CA ILE A 12 15.49 6.00 -9.60
C ILE A 12 14.32 6.32 -10.53
N ILE A 13 14.62 6.64 -11.78
CA ILE A 13 13.66 7.03 -12.81
C ILE A 13 13.44 5.86 -13.77
N ILE A 14 12.16 5.53 -14.00
CA ILE A 14 11.73 4.48 -14.93
C ILE A 14 11.00 5.15 -16.10
N THR A 15 11.55 5.09 -17.31
CA THR A 15 10.97 5.78 -18.46
C THR A 15 11.07 4.99 -19.76
N TRP A 16 10.10 5.21 -20.65
CA TRP A 16 10.11 4.71 -22.01
C TRP A 16 10.79 5.74 -22.91
N ALA A 17 11.84 5.35 -23.61
CA ALA A 17 12.55 6.23 -24.54
C ALA A 17 12.94 5.48 -25.80
N VAL A 18 13.24 6.18 -26.89
CA VAL A 18 13.67 5.53 -28.14
C VAL A 18 15.09 4.96 -28.03
N ASP A 19 15.96 5.65 -27.31
CA ASP A 19 17.36 5.31 -27.07
C ASP A 19 17.86 5.93 -25.74
N GLU A 20 19.16 5.75 -25.44
CA GLU A 20 19.76 6.30 -24.23
C GLU A 20 19.86 7.82 -24.22
N ALA A 21 19.96 8.48 -25.39
CA ALA A 21 20.04 9.93 -25.47
C ALA A 21 18.69 10.54 -25.08
N ALA A 22 17.60 10.05 -25.67
CA ALA A 22 16.24 10.43 -25.31
C ALA A 22 15.92 10.12 -23.84
N ALA A 23 16.45 9.02 -23.28
CA ALA A 23 16.29 8.72 -21.86
C ALA A 23 16.99 9.75 -20.96
N ARG A 24 18.17 10.27 -21.35
CA ARG A 24 18.87 11.33 -20.62
C ARG A 24 18.14 12.66 -20.68
N GLU A 25 17.57 13.01 -21.84
CA GLU A 25 16.77 14.24 -21.99
C GLU A 25 15.57 14.25 -21.02
N VAL A 26 14.94 13.10 -20.77
CA VAL A 26 13.86 13.00 -19.76
C VAL A 26 14.34 13.38 -18.36
N VAL A 27 15.57 13.02 -17.99
CA VAL A 27 16.14 13.40 -16.69
C VAL A 27 16.40 14.90 -16.66
N LEU A 28 17.03 15.44 -17.70
CA LEU A 28 17.35 16.87 -17.78
C LEU A 28 16.11 17.77 -17.73
N ASP A 29 15.02 17.34 -18.37
CA ASP A 29 13.76 18.07 -18.38
C ASP A 29 13.04 18.01 -17.02
N ALA A 30 12.95 16.83 -16.39
CA ALA A 30 12.19 16.65 -15.15
C ALA A 30 12.99 16.98 -13.87
N TYR A 31 14.29 16.69 -13.87
CA TYR A 31 15.20 16.78 -12.73
C TYR A 31 16.55 17.39 -13.17
N PRO A 32 16.59 18.67 -13.58
CA PRO A 32 17.76 19.30 -14.21
C PRO A 32 19.03 19.35 -13.35
N TYR A 33 18.89 19.17 -12.03
CA TYR A 33 20.01 19.24 -11.08
C TYR A 33 20.51 17.86 -10.64
N ASP A 34 19.79 16.79 -10.99
CA ASP A 34 20.17 15.43 -10.63
C ASP A 34 21.32 14.94 -11.51
N ALA A 35 22.38 14.41 -10.90
CA ALA A 35 23.47 13.79 -11.63
C ALA A 35 23.14 12.32 -11.95
N VAL A 36 23.15 11.92 -13.22
CA VAL A 36 22.98 10.51 -13.63
C VAL A 36 24.19 9.68 -13.19
N VAL A 37 23.97 8.72 -12.30
CA VAL A 37 24.96 7.76 -11.80
C VAL A 37 25.02 6.53 -12.69
N ARG A 38 23.87 6.01 -13.12
CA ARG A 38 23.77 4.81 -13.96
C ARG A 38 22.56 4.89 -14.88
N LEU A 39 22.70 4.42 -16.10
CA LEU A 39 21.62 4.31 -17.08
C LEU A 39 21.68 2.92 -17.70
N THR A 40 20.55 2.22 -17.75
CA THR A 40 20.51 0.85 -18.28
C THR A 40 19.20 0.59 -19.00
N LYS A 41 19.29 0.09 -20.24
CA LYS A 41 18.14 -0.45 -20.97
C LYS A 41 17.69 -1.75 -20.32
N ARG A 42 16.41 -1.82 -19.93
CA ARG A 42 15.88 -3.05 -19.32
C ARG A 42 15.66 -4.14 -20.36
N PRO A 43 15.86 -5.42 -19.96
CA PRO A 43 15.56 -6.56 -20.82
C PRO A 43 14.06 -6.84 -20.95
N ARG A 44 13.22 -6.25 -20.09
CA ARG A 44 11.75 -6.38 -20.08
C ARG A 44 11.12 -5.00 -19.93
N ASP A 45 9.86 -4.92 -20.35
CA ASP A 45 8.98 -3.75 -20.27
C ASP A 45 8.29 -3.56 -18.91
N THR A 46 8.61 -4.42 -17.95
CA THR A 46 8.00 -4.40 -16.62
C THR A 46 9.06 -4.00 -15.58
N TRP A 47 8.67 -3.14 -14.64
CA TRP A 47 9.44 -2.86 -13.42
C TRP A 47 8.62 -3.18 -12.18
N VAL A 48 9.26 -3.78 -11.18
CA VAL A 48 8.64 -4.18 -9.93
C VAL A 48 9.47 -3.64 -8.78
N ILE A 49 8.79 -3.03 -7.82
CA ILE A 49 9.36 -2.67 -6.52
C ILE A 49 8.51 -3.28 -5.41
N SER A 50 9.17 -3.90 -4.44
CA SER A 50 8.48 -4.50 -3.30
C SER A 50 7.88 -3.41 -2.42
N LYS A 51 6.57 -3.50 -2.12
CA LYS A 51 5.92 -2.62 -1.14
C LYS A 51 6.64 -2.59 0.20
N GLY A 52 7.14 -3.74 0.65
CA GLY A 52 7.96 -3.83 1.87
C GLY A 52 9.25 -3.02 1.82
N ALA A 53 9.93 -2.96 0.67
CA ALA A 53 11.13 -2.16 0.50
C ALA A 53 10.84 -0.64 0.53
N LEU A 54 9.61 -0.25 0.18
CA LEU A 54 9.12 1.13 0.29
C LEU A 54 8.54 1.46 1.67
N GLY A 55 8.53 0.52 2.62
CA GLY A 55 7.83 0.70 3.90
C GLY A 55 6.29 0.73 3.78
N LEU A 56 5.73 0.43 2.60
CA LEU A 56 4.29 0.39 2.33
C LEU A 56 3.70 -0.96 2.74
N THR A 57 4.01 -1.41 3.96
CA THR A 57 3.58 -2.70 4.50
C THR A 57 2.18 -2.68 5.09
N GLU A 58 1.56 -1.51 5.21
CA GLU A 58 0.22 -1.39 5.76
C GLU A 58 -0.81 -2.04 4.82
N ARG A 59 -1.24 -3.25 5.19
CA ARG A 59 -2.64 -3.63 5.03
C ARG A 59 -3.37 -3.25 6.32
N MET A 60 -3.48 -1.96 6.62
CA MET A 60 -4.50 -1.52 7.57
C MET A 60 -5.83 -1.55 6.83
N LEU A 61 -6.50 -2.70 6.86
CA LEU A 61 -7.95 -2.66 6.94
C LEU A 61 -8.21 -1.92 8.25
N ASP A 62 -8.57 -0.64 8.16
CA ASP A 62 -8.85 0.16 9.34
C ASP A 62 -9.79 -0.63 10.25
N PRO A 63 -9.33 -0.99 11.47
CA PRO A 63 -10.14 -1.81 12.35
C PRO A 63 -11.40 -1.02 12.65
N CYS A 64 -12.57 -1.62 12.42
CA CYS A 64 -13.84 -0.95 12.63
C CYS A 64 -13.91 -0.44 14.08
N ALA A 65 -13.89 0.89 14.25
CA ALA A 65 -13.85 1.53 15.57
C ALA A 65 -15.04 1.09 16.45
N VAL A 66 -16.23 0.97 15.83
CA VAL A 66 -17.45 0.48 16.51
C VAL A 66 -17.29 -0.96 16.99
N ALA A 67 -16.67 -1.82 16.17
CA ALA A 67 -16.39 -3.21 16.55
C ALA A 67 -15.38 -3.29 17.71
N ARG A 68 -14.34 -2.45 17.72
CA ARG A 68 -13.39 -2.35 18.85
C ARG A 68 -14.06 -1.87 20.13
N GLU A 69 -14.91 -0.85 20.04
CA GLU A 69 -15.64 -0.35 21.20
C GLU A 69 -16.58 -1.43 21.76
N CYS A 70 -17.27 -2.17 20.89
CA CYS A 70 -18.10 -3.31 21.29
C CYS A 70 -17.29 -4.42 21.96
N LEU A 71 -16.09 -4.74 21.44
CA LEU A 71 -15.17 -5.71 22.04
C LEU A 71 -14.65 -5.23 23.40
N SER A 72 -14.31 -3.95 23.54
CA SER A 72 -13.91 -3.33 24.81
C SER A 72 -15.04 -3.39 25.86
N LYS A 73 -16.27 -2.98 25.49
CA LYS A 73 -17.46 -3.05 26.35
C LYS A 73 -17.82 -4.47 26.79
N SER A 74 -17.46 -5.47 25.99
CA SER A 74 -17.71 -6.89 26.26
C SER A 74 -16.50 -7.65 26.81
N ALA A 75 -15.41 -6.94 27.15
CA ALA A 75 -14.16 -7.53 27.61
C ALA A 75 -13.63 -8.67 26.70
N GLY A 76 -13.82 -8.53 25.39
CA GLY A 76 -13.40 -9.51 24.38
C GLY A 76 -14.36 -10.68 24.18
N ASP A 77 -15.50 -10.71 24.87
CA ASP A 77 -16.53 -11.73 24.64
C ASP A 77 -17.17 -11.54 23.26
N LYS A 78 -16.79 -12.42 22.33
CA LYS A 78 -17.21 -12.38 20.93
C LYS A 78 -18.74 -12.32 20.75
N VAL A 79 -19.50 -13.11 21.51
CA VAL A 79 -20.95 -13.22 21.32
C VAL A 79 -21.64 -11.93 21.76
N ASN A 80 -21.23 -11.37 22.89
CA ASN A 80 -21.73 -10.10 23.37
C ASN A 80 -21.30 -8.94 22.48
N ALA A 81 -20.06 -8.94 21.97
CA ALA A 81 -19.58 -7.92 21.05
C ALA A 81 -20.38 -7.90 19.73
N ILE A 82 -20.69 -9.09 19.16
CA ILE A 82 -21.56 -9.22 17.97
C ILE A 82 -22.96 -8.67 18.27
N ARG A 83 -23.53 -8.97 19.44
CA ARG A 83 -24.85 -8.46 19.83
C ARG A 83 -24.86 -6.94 19.93
N LEU A 84 -23.86 -6.35 20.60
CA LEU A 84 -23.71 -4.90 20.74
C LEU A 84 -23.54 -4.22 19.37
N TYR A 85 -22.67 -4.75 18.53
CA TYR A 85 -22.41 -4.20 17.19
C TYR A 85 -23.67 -4.16 16.32
N ARG A 86 -24.49 -5.22 16.37
CA ARG A 86 -25.76 -5.26 15.65
C ARG A 86 -26.77 -4.24 16.17
N MET A 87 -26.78 -3.98 17.47
CA MET A 87 -27.65 -2.96 18.07
C MET A 87 -27.23 -1.55 17.66
N GLU A 88 -25.91 -1.27 17.61
CA GLU A 88 -25.40 0.06 17.27
C GLU A 88 -25.45 0.36 15.77
N THR A 89 -25.23 -0.64 14.91
CA THR A 89 -25.12 -0.44 13.45
C THR A 89 -26.34 -0.88 12.64
N GLY A 90 -27.24 -1.68 13.23
CA GLY A 90 -28.36 -2.30 12.50
C GLY A 90 -27.93 -3.41 11.53
N SER A 91 -26.67 -3.86 11.57
CA SER A 91 -26.17 -4.87 10.64
C SER A 91 -26.80 -6.26 10.86
N ASP A 92 -26.83 -7.05 9.79
CA ASP A 92 -27.13 -8.48 9.91
C ASP A 92 -26.05 -9.23 10.71
N LEU A 93 -26.32 -10.51 11.00
CA LEU A 93 -25.45 -11.36 11.82
C LEU A 93 -24.10 -11.64 11.14
N GLU A 94 -24.08 -11.80 9.83
CA GLU A 94 -22.88 -12.21 9.10
C GLU A 94 -21.90 -11.04 9.00
N ASN A 95 -22.42 -9.85 8.70
CA ASN A 95 -21.63 -8.62 8.70
C ASN A 95 -21.09 -8.28 10.09
N ALA A 96 -21.90 -8.43 11.15
CA ALA A 96 -21.45 -8.23 12.53
C ALA A 96 -20.36 -9.23 12.92
N ARG A 97 -20.54 -10.51 12.59
CA ARG A 97 -19.55 -11.56 12.85
C ARG A 97 -18.21 -11.22 12.18
N ARG A 98 -18.24 -10.88 10.89
CA ARG A 98 -17.04 -10.53 10.12
C ARG A 98 -16.31 -9.33 10.71
N ALA A 99 -17.04 -8.27 11.06
CA ALA A 99 -16.46 -7.06 11.65
C ALA A 99 -15.78 -7.36 12.99
N ILE A 100 -16.45 -8.10 13.88
CA ILE A 100 -15.91 -8.45 15.20
C ILE A 100 -14.70 -9.39 15.08
N GLU A 101 -14.80 -10.47 14.29
CA GLU A 101 -13.70 -11.44 14.11
C GLU A 101 -12.46 -10.79 13.49
N SER A 102 -12.63 -9.91 12.50
CA SER A 102 -11.52 -9.17 11.90
C SER A 102 -10.77 -8.33 12.93
N ASN A 103 -11.51 -7.65 13.83
CA ASN A 103 -10.90 -6.86 14.90
C ASN A 103 -10.22 -7.75 15.95
N MET A 104 -10.81 -8.91 16.29
CA MET A 104 -10.19 -9.85 17.23
C MET A 104 -8.86 -10.40 16.71
N VAL A 105 -8.76 -10.72 15.41
CA VAL A 105 -7.50 -11.18 14.78
C VAL A 105 -6.43 -10.09 14.82
N MET A 106 -6.84 -8.83 14.73
CA MET A 106 -5.95 -7.66 14.83
C MET A 106 -5.60 -7.30 16.30
N GLY A 107 -5.94 -8.17 17.25
CA GLY A 107 -5.63 -7.99 18.66
C GLY A 107 -6.51 -6.99 19.40
N TRP A 108 -7.74 -6.78 18.88
CA TRP A 108 -8.81 -5.88 19.37
C TRP A 108 -8.41 -4.84 20.41
#